data_AF-A0A849WS09-F1
#
_entry.id   AF-A0A849WS09-F1
#
_cell.length_a   1.000
_cell.length_b   1.000
_cell.length_c   1.000
_cell.angle_alpha   90.00
_cell.angle_beta   90.00
_cell.angle_gamma   90.00
#
_symmetry.space_group_name_H-M   'P 1'
#
loop_
_entity.id
_entity.type
_entity.pdbx_description
1 polymer ?
#
loop_
_entity_poly.entity_id
_entity_poly.type
_entity_poly.pdbx_seq_one_letter_code
_entity_poly.pdbx_strand_id
1 'polypeptide(L)'
;MKHWFLFYFVFIVSTTVFSEAKDIAIAWNCNQSNVEQRPLPEKHQVINQFSWKADQAVFNTKAFTDFLERSLSSDYNYYLCNQNFIYNLKLAMEVFCETGSTSSAKNSCKLKAQQQYNSMSSKNVYTLGKQDLIVPGESLSGKASSYDMNSARQGCFLIKEQMSKQYVINSLSSYLKSLDPKCRLHTIESTVKMLASKIGYSCTKPSSTACERIKTATPELMNVLNQAYDKPISNLCLRSINVPAEINRLKEVVDQAQRCLPIAKGETRVVDSLANSNVPNNYAITRTNENNYRVDLKLEFAREDHDVSDDDVSQLKKNVDLCLQTINQKLTGPNGEHLEIQVNNPNASKNLIPNSISLYRNVVRKDSFKWTPFIDCQTMTHEMMHLVGLVDEYQEKSCGFIIHPLTGKRSELQDDKPAQLNGNKYITAFDCRSEGPKNSIMSNHYEAMRDTFGGTKEYDRCTCSDSKCDFLKTINAKNIFDVCQGSGRHYEHFTQLGASTPPPPDSAKSKSVVTNRYPEKILKKSILLPAQFRQIIQPNCRQTNNAFMECSKGSQESSIVGPCPQKPEYCKDPKKWLL
;
A
#
# COMPACT_ATOMS: atom_id res chain seq x y z
N MET A 1 -41.70 -62.82 -11.42
CA MET A 1 -40.81 -63.63 -10.56
C MET A 1 -39.44 -63.56 -11.22
N LYS A 2 -38.49 -62.75 -10.72
CA LYS A 2 -37.42 -63.12 -9.75
C LYS A 2 -36.70 -64.41 -10.21
N HIS A 3 -35.39 -64.44 -10.54
CA HIS A 3 -34.22 -64.14 -9.69
C HIS A 3 -32.94 -63.99 -10.56
N TRP A 4 -32.07 -62.99 -10.32
CA TRP A 4 -30.70 -63.07 -9.71
C TRP A 4 -29.65 -63.82 -10.58
N PHE A 5 -28.42 -63.33 -10.85
CA PHE A 5 -27.38 -62.93 -9.88
C PHE A 5 -26.29 -62.03 -10.50
N LEU A 6 -25.70 -61.19 -9.65
CA LEU A 6 -24.53 -60.30 -9.81
C LEU A 6 -23.18 -61.07 -9.78
N PHE A 7 -22.08 -60.34 -10.06
CA PHE A 7 -20.63 -60.54 -9.73
C PHE A 7 -19.75 -61.14 -10.86
N TYR A 8 -18.61 -60.59 -11.34
CA TYR A 8 -17.39 -59.99 -10.72
C TYR A 8 -16.64 -59.13 -11.79
N PHE A 9 -16.26 -57.86 -11.53
CA PHE A 9 -14.86 -57.36 -11.27
C PHE A 9 -13.83 -57.61 -12.41
N VAL A 10 -13.46 -56.66 -13.29
CA VAL A 10 -12.53 -55.49 -13.16
C VAL A 10 -11.05 -55.88 -12.88
N PHE A 11 -10.12 -55.33 -13.69
CA PHE A 11 -8.63 -55.38 -13.71
C PHE A 11 -8.02 -56.57 -14.50
N ILE A 12 -7.10 -56.45 -15.47
CA ILE A 12 -6.13 -55.40 -15.90
C ILE A 12 -5.71 -55.73 -17.36
N VAL A 13 -5.74 -54.79 -18.33
CA VAL A 13 -4.63 -53.92 -18.80
C VAL A 13 -3.54 -54.74 -19.53
N SER A 14 -3.20 -54.54 -20.82
CA SER A 14 -2.64 -53.31 -21.38
C SER A 14 -2.26 -53.49 -22.87
N THR A 15 -2.46 -52.41 -23.66
CA THR A 15 -1.52 -51.80 -24.63
C THR A 15 -1.03 -52.64 -25.83
N THR A 16 -0.90 -52.16 -27.07
CA THR A 16 -0.78 -50.83 -27.72
C THR A 16 -0.69 -51.13 -29.24
N VAL A 17 -1.11 -50.30 -30.20
CA VAL A 17 -0.49 -49.07 -30.75
C VAL A 17 -1.50 -48.57 -31.82
N PHE A 18 -2.16 -47.40 -31.81
CA PHE A 18 -1.76 -45.98 -31.93
C PHE A 18 -1.00 -45.56 -33.22
N SER A 19 -1.65 -44.83 -34.14
CA SER A 19 -1.17 -43.53 -34.68
C SER A 19 -2.11 -43.00 -35.77
N GLU A 20 -2.15 -41.67 -35.94
CA GLU A 20 -2.79 -40.91 -37.03
C GLU A 20 -4.28 -40.55 -36.89
N ALA A 21 -4.57 -39.63 -35.96
CA ALA A 21 -5.52 -38.53 -36.18
C ALA A 21 -5.34 -37.39 -35.14
N LYS A 22 -4.10 -37.17 -34.65
CA LYS A 22 -3.83 -36.23 -33.56
C LYS A 22 -2.97 -35.02 -33.92
N ASP A 23 -2.37 -34.95 -35.11
CA ASP A 23 -1.57 -33.78 -35.48
C ASP A 23 -1.89 -33.37 -36.92
N ILE A 24 -2.74 -32.34 -37.06
CA ILE A 24 -2.77 -31.27 -38.08
C ILE A 24 -4.08 -30.47 -37.85
N ALA A 25 -4.02 -29.54 -36.88
CA ALA A 25 -4.70 -28.24 -36.87
C ALA A 25 -4.30 -27.42 -35.62
N ILE A 26 -3.04 -27.51 -35.22
CA ILE A 26 -2.32 -26.45 -34.48
C ILE A 26 -1.19 -26.01 -35.40
N ALA A 27 -1.45 -24.98 -36.20
CA ALA A 27 -0.49 -24.00 -36.75
C ALA A 27 -1.23 -23.18 -37.82
N TRP A 28 -0.99 -21.86 -37.85
CA TRP A 28 -1.62 -20.79 -38.65
C TRP A 28 -3.02 -20.35 -38.19
N ASN A 29 -3.27 -19.11 -37.72
CA ASN A 29 -2.53 -17.87 -37.91
C ASN A 29 -2.78 -16.88 -36.74
N CYS A 30 -1.80 -16.76 -35.84
CA CYS A 30 -1.40 -15.47 -35.30
C CYS A 30 -0.13 -15.08 -36.07
N ASN A 31 -0.24 -13.99 -36.84
CA ASN A 31 0.81 -13.28 -37.59
C ASN A 31 1.22 -13.84 -38.97
N GLN A 32 0.85 -13.13 -40.04
CA GLN A 32 1.59 -13.13 -41.30
C GLN A 32 1.76 -11.72 -41.86
N SER A 33 2.97 -11.21 -41.71
CA SER A 33 3.65 -10.41 -42.73
C SER A 33 4.29 -11.36 -43.75
N ASN A 34 4.02 -11.11 -45.04
CA ASN A 34 4.70 -11.58 -46.26
C ASN A 34 4.46 -13.02 -46.80
N VAL A 35 3.83 -13.02 -47.99
CA VAL A 35 4.10 -13.80 -49.22
C VAL A 35 3.07 -14.87 -49.66
N GLU A 36 2.41 -14.48 -50.76
CA GLU A 36 1.94 -15.15 -51.98
C GLU A 36 0.75 -16.12 -52.02
N GLN A 37 -0.13 -15.77 -52.95
CA GLN A 37 -1.44 -16.32 -53.28
C GLN A 37 -1.31 -17.57 -54.18
N ARG A 38 -2.01 -18.66 -53.83
CA ARG A 38 -2.78 -19.51 -54.77
C ARG A 38 -3.95 -20.19 -54.04
N PRO A 39 -5.07 -20.48 -54.73
CA PRO A 39 -6.34 -20.84 -54.10
C PRO A 39 -6.49 -22.34 -53.87
N LEU A 40 -7.16 -22.72 -52.78
CA LEU A 40 -7.64 -24.07 -52.50
C LEU A 40 -9.18 -24.12 -52.50
N PRO A 41 -9.77 -25.29 -52.82
CA PRO A 41 -11.19 -25.40 -53.16
C PRO A 41 -12.10 -25.68 -51.96
N GLU A 42 -13.38 -25.41 -52.21
CA GLU A 42 -14.52 -25.42 -51.31
C GLU A 42 -14.72 -26.71 -50.50
N LYS A 43 -14.89 -26.55 -49.17
CA LYS A 43 -15.94 -27.21 -48.37
C LYS A 43 -16.05 -26.54 -46.99
N HIS A 44 -17.01 -25.63 -46.88
CA HIS A 44 -17.36 -24.94 -45.63
C HIS A 44 -18.54 -25.64 -44.94
N GLN A 45 -18.33 -26.22 -43.76
CA GLN A 45 -19.39 -26.44 -42.76
C GLN A 45 -18.94 -26.40 -41.30
N VAL A 46 -17.65 -26.23 -41.00
CA VAL A 46 -17.13 -26.22 -39.61
C VAL A 46 -16.91 -24.79 -39.07
N ILE A 47 -16.83 -23.77 -39.92
CA ILE A 47 -16.50 -22.39 -39.50
C ILE A 47 -17.67 -21.68 -38.77
N ASN A 48 -18.93 -22.04 -39.05
CA ASN A 48 -20.09 -21.34 -38.48
C ASN A 48 -20.39 -21.70 -37.00
N GLN A 49 -20.02 -22.90 -36.53
CA GLN A 49 -20.25 -23.28 -35.12
C GLN A 49 -19.22 -22.68 -34.15
N PHE A 50 -18.01 -22.38 -34.64
CA PHE A 50 -16.93 -21.83 -33.81
C PHE A 50 -16.98 -20.30 -33.70
N SER A 51 -17.33 -19.59 -34.78
CA SER A 51 -17.60 -18.13 -34.69
C SER A 51 -18.77 -17.86 -33.73
N TRP A 52 -19.85 -18.62 -33.86
CA TRP A 52 -21.07 -18.38 -33.08
C TRP A 52 -20.88 -18.52 -31.55
N LYS A 53 -20.05 -19.47 -31.10
CA LYS A 53 -19.74 -19.65 -29.66
C LYS A 53 -18.80 -18.58 -29.12
N ALA A 54 -17.86 -18.08 -29.93
CA ALA A 54 -16.99 -16.96 -29.57
C ALA A 54 -17.78 -15.65 -29.49
N ASP A 55 -18.67 -15.41 -30.45
CA ASP A 55 -19.54 -14.24 -30.51
C ASP A 55 -20.53 -14.20 -29.32
N GLN A 56 -21.03 -15.36 -28.87
CA GLN A 56 -21.87 -15.49 -27.66
C GLN A 56 -21.14 -15.15 -26.35
N ALA A 57 -19.89 -15.57 -26.20
CA ALA A 57 -19.09 -15.26 -25.01
C ALA A 57 -18.73 -13.76 -24.94
N VAL A 58 -18.41 -13.16 -26.10
CA VAL A 58 -18.18 -11.70 -26.22
C VAL A 58 -19.46 -10.92 -25.92
N PHE A 59 -20.62 -11.38 -26.39
CA PHE A 59 -21.91 -10.72 -26.17
C PHE A 59 -22.36 -10.73 -24.70
N ASN A 60 -22.22 -11.86 -24.01
CA ASN A 60 -22.58 -11.97 -22.58
C ASN A 60 -21.68 -11.11 -21.69
N THR A 61 -20.38 -11.04 -22.01
CA THR A 61 -19.44 -10.16 -21.32
C THR A 61 -19.80 -8.70 -21.55
N LYS A 62 -20.10 -8.29 -22.79
CA LYS A 62 -20.53 -6.92 -23.11
C LYS A 62 -21.84 -6.53 -22.41
N ALA A 63 -22.85 -7.40 -22.39
CA ALA A 63 -24.12 -7.12 -21.72
C ALA A 63 -23.95 -6.92 -20.20
N PHE A 64 -23.06 -7.70 -19.57
CA PHE A 64 -22.72 -7.54 -18.16
C PHE A 64 -21.86 -6.30 -17.90
N THR A 65 -20.91 -5.99 -18.80
CA THR A 65 -20.09 -4.77 -18.76
C THR A 65 -20.96 -3.52 -18.91
N ASP A 66 -21.86 -3.47 -19.88
CA ASP A 66 -22.85 -2.41 -20.09
C ASP A 66 -23.75 -2.24 -18.87
N PHE A 67 -24.17 -3.35 -18.24
CA PHE A 67 -24.95 -3.32 -17.01
C PHE A 67 -24.17 -2.66 -15.86
N LEU A 68 -22.90 -3.03 -15.68
CA LEU A 68 -22.05 -2.44 -14.64
C LEU A 68 -21.69 -0.99 -14.96
N GLU A 69 -21.49 -0.61 -16.22
CA GLU A 69 -21.28 0.78 -16.64
C GLU A 69 -22.50 1.65 -16.32
N ARG A 70 -23.70 1.19 -16.65
CA ARG A 70 -24.94 1.93 -16.39
C ARG A 70 -25.25 2.00 -14.89
N SER A 71 -25.01 0.92 -14.15
CA SER A 71 -25.27 0.85 -12.70
C SER A 71 -24.28 1.66 -11.86
N LEU A 72 -23.08 1.94 -12.40
CA LEU A 72 -22.05 2.72 -11.71
C LEU A 72 -22.03 4.22 -12.12
N SER A 73 -22.78 4.62 -13.16
CA SER A 73 -22.92 6.02 -13.56
C SER A 73 -23.89 6.80 -12.63
N SER A 74 -23.58 8.05 -12.31
CA SER A 74 -24.27 8.86 -11.29
C SER A 74 -25.69 9.32 -11.66
N ASP A 75 -26.06 9.23 -12.93
CA ASP A 75 -27.22 9.96 -13.47
C ASP A 75 -28.39 9.05 -13.86
N TYR A 76 -28.31 7.75 -13.57
CA TYR A 76 -29.31 6.78 -14.02
C TYR A 76 -30.44 6.57 -13.00
N ASN A 77 -31.67 6.89 -13.43
CA ASN A 77 -32.90 6.65 -12.66
C ASN A 77 -33.02 5.15 -12.28
N TYR A 78 -33.02 4.87 -10.97
CA TYR A 78 -33.08 3.52 -10.38
C TYR A 78 -34.20 2.64 -10.95
N TYR A 79 -35.34 3.24 -11.34
CA TYR A 79 -36.45 2.51 -11.96
C TYR A 79 -36.05 1.92 -13.33
N LEU A 80 -35.32 2.69 -14.14
CA LEU A 80 -34.76 2.20 -15.40
C LEU A 80 -33.64 1.18 -15.18
N CYS A 81 -32.85 1.31 -14.11
CA CYS A 81 -31.80 0.34 -13.79
C CYS A 81 -32.38 -1.04 -13.44
N ASN A 82 -33.45 -1.09 -12.64
CA ASN A 82 -34.09 -2.36 -12.26
C ASN A 82 -34.85 -2.98 -13.45
N GLN A 83 -35.55 -2.16 -14.25
CA GLN A 83 -36.20 -2.64 -15.48
C GLN A 83 -35.18 -3.16 -16.51
N ASN A 84 -34.05 -2.47 -16.69
CA ASN A 84 -32.97 -2.92 -17.57
C ASN A 84 -32.27 -4.18 -17.05
N PHE A 85 -32.09 -4.33 -15.72
CA PHE A 85 -31.57 -5.55 -15.13
C PHE A 85 -32.48 -6.75 -15.39
N ILE A 86 -33.78 -6.61 -15.08
CA ILE A 86 -34.78 -7.67 -15.27
C ILE A 86 -34.93 -8.01 -16.76
N TYR A 87 -34.87 -7.00 -17.64
CA TYR A 87 -34.91 -7.18 -19.09
C TYR A 87 -33.66 -7.88 -19.65
N ASN A 88 -32.45 -7.45 -19.25
CA ASN A 88 -31.21 -8.08 -19.69
C ASN A 88 -31.05 -9.50 -19.14
N LEU A 89 -31.54 -9.75 -17.93
CA LEU A 89 -31.59 -11.10 -17.35
C LEU A 89 -32.53 -12.01 -18.14
N LYS A 90 -33.71 -11.50 -18.54
CA LYS A 90 -34.62 -12.20 -19.46
C LYS A 90 -33.92 -12.50 -20.79
N LEU A 91 -33.26 -11.51 -21.39
CA LEU A 91 -32.57 -11.67 -22.67
C LEU A 91 -31.48 -12.75 -22.59
N ALA A 92 -30.68 -12.74 -21.53
CA ALA A 92 -29.67 -13.76 -21.27
C ALA A 92 -30.28 -15.16 -21.08
N MET A 93 -31.42 -15.26 -20.38
CA MET A 93 -32.16 -16.52 -20.22
C MET A 93 -32.76 -17.01 -21.55
N GLU A 94 -33.30 -16.13 -22.38
CA GLU A 94 -33.84 -16.49 -23.70
C GLU A 94 -32.75 -16.96 -24.67
N VAL A 95 -31.57 -16.33 -24.64
CA VAL A 95 -30.38 -16.76 -25.39
C VAL A 95 -29.86 -18.10 -24.88
N PHE A 96 -29.91 -18.35 -23.58
CA PHE A 96 -29.59 -19.67 -23.01
C PHE A 96 -30.56 -20.74 -23.50
N CYS A 97 -31.85 -20.42 -23.61
CA CYS A 97 -32.87 -21.34 -24.13
C CYS A 97 -32.71 -21.68 -25.62
N GLU A 98 -31.99 -20.88 -26.40
CA GLU A 98 -31.64 -21.19 -27.80
C GLU A 98 -30.67 -22.38 -27.93
N THR A 99 -30.04 -22.83 -26.84
CA THR A 99 -29.04 -23.91 -26.84
C THR A 99 -29.63 -25.32 -26.67
N GLY A 100 -30.95 -25.46 -26.48
CA GLY A 100 -31.61 -26.76 -26.29
C GLY A 100 -31.60 -27.64 -27.56
N SER A 101 -31.42 -28.95 -27.38
CA SER A 101 -31.28 -29.94 -28.47
C SER A 101 -32.57 -30.20 -29.28
N THR A 102 -33.72 -29.76 -28.79
CA THR A 102 -35.02 -29.92 -29.49
C THR A 102 -35.86 -28.65 -29.39
N SER A 103 -36.68 -28.39 -30.41
CA SER A 103 -37.57 -27.22 -30.50
C SER A 103 -38.53 -27.12 -29.30
N SER A 104 -38.98 -28.27 -28.77
CA SER A 104 -39.83 -28.36 -27.58
C SER A 104 -39.11 -27.90 -26.30
N ALA A 105 -37.84 -28.30 -26.11
CA ALA A 105 -37.03 -27.87 -24.98
C ALA A 105 -36.72 -26.36 -25.02
N LYS A 106 -36.45 -25.81 -26.22
CA LYS A 106 -36.25 -24.36 -26.41
C LYS A 106 -37.49 -23.58 -26.01
N ASN A 107 -38.66 -23.99 -26.47
CA ASN A 107 -39.93 -23.31 -26.21
C ASN A 107 -40.35 -23.41 -24.74
N SER A 108 -40.18 -24.57 -24.10
CA SER A 108 -40.43 -24.75 -22.66
C SER A 108 -39.50 -23.87 -21.82
N CYS A 109 -38.22 -23.77 -22.19
CA CYS A 109 -37.25 -22.91 -21.52
C CYS A 109 -37.60 -21.42 -21.69
N LYS A 110 -37.91 -20.96 -22.91
CA LYS A 110 -38.33 -19.57 -23.17
C LYS A 110 -39.59 -19.20 -22.38
N LEU A 111 -40.57 -20.10 -22.32
CA LEU A 111 -41.78 -19.90 -21.55
C LEU A 111 -41.50 -19.75 -20.05
N LYS A 112 -40.58 -20.57 -19.49
CA LYS A 112 -40.14 -20.45 -18.09
C LYS A 112 -39.36 -19.17 -17.82
N ALA A 113 -38.50 -18.73 -18.76
CA ALA A 113 -37.80 -17.45 -18.67
C ALA A 113 -38.78 -16.27 -18.66
N GLN A 114 -39.81 -16.32 -19.52
CA GLN A 114 -40.88 -15.32 -19.56
C GLN A 114 -41.74 -15.32 -18.28
N GLN A 115 -42.08 -16.50 -17.74
CA GLN A 115 -42.81 -16.62 -16.47
C GLN A 115 -41.99 -16.04 -15.31
N GLN A 116 -40.68 -16.30 -15.29
CA GLN A 116 -39.79 -15.77 -14.27
C GLN A 116 -39.65 -14.24 -14.39
N TYR A 117 -39.50 -13.71 -15.61
CA TYR A 117 -39.53 -12.26 -15.88
C TYR A 117 -40.83 -11.61 -15.36
N ASN A 118 -41.98 -12.21 -15.67
CA ASN A 118 -43.29 -11.71 -15.21
C ASN A 118 -43.43 -11.77 -13.68
N SER A 119 -42.88 -12.79 -13.04
CA SER A 119 -42.83 -12.91 -11.57
C SER A 119 -41.93 -11.84 -10.92
N MET A 120 -40.79 -11.52 -11.55
CA MET A 120 -39.89 -10.48 -11.07
C MET A 120 -40.40 -9.06 -11.33
N SER A 121 -41.11 -8.83 -12.45
CA SER A 121 -41.67 -7.52 -12.79
C SER A 121 -42.91 -7.19 -11.95
N SER A 122 -43.77 -8.17 -11.67
CA SER A 122 -44.98 -7.99 -10.84
C SER A 122 -44.69 -7.78 -9.35
N LYS A 123 -43.65 -8.42 -8.79
CA LYS A 123 -43.24 -8.23 -7.40
C LYS A 123 -42.63 -6.86 -7.08
N ASN A 124 -42.31 -6.05 -8.11
CA ASN A 124 -41.75 -4.71 -7.97
C ASN A 124 -42.77 -3.58 -8.16
N VAL A 125 -44.06 -3.90 -8.30
CA VAL A 125 -45.12 -2.89 -8.29
C VAL A 125 -45.50 -2.59 -6.84
N TYR A 126 -44.86 -1.60 -6.23
CA TYR A 126 -45.41 -0.96 -5.04
C TYR A 126 -46.63 -0.15 -5.47
N THR A 127 -47.83 -0.63 -5.12
CA THR A 127 -49.06 0.15 -5.16
C THR A 127 -48.92 1.31 -4.18
N LEU A 128 -48.62 2.51 -4.69
CA LEU A 128 -48.95 3.76 -4.00
C LEU A 128 -50.48 3.83 -3.96
N GLY A 129 -51.06 3.33 -2.86
CA GLY A 129 -52.49 3.40 -2.62
C GLY A 129 -52.94 4.85 -2.59
N LYS A 130 -53.83 5.21 -3.53
CA LYS A 130 -54.80 6.27 -3.29
C LYS A 130 -55.71 5.78 -2.15
N GLN A 131 -55.47 6.28 -0.94
CA GLN A 131 -56.51 6.29 0.08
C GLN A 131 -57.18 7.65 0.01
N ASP A 132 -58.37 7.68 -0.57
CA ASP A 132 -59.37 8.70 -0.31
C ASP A 132 -59.82 8.54 1.14
N LEU A 133 -59.23 9.33 2.05
CA LEU A 133 -59.73 9.53 3.39
C LEU A 133 -60.74 10.68 3.36
N ILE A 134 -62.02 10.33 3.19
CA ILE A 134 -63.11 11.16 3.65
C ILE A 134 -63.07 11.10 5.18
N VAL A 135 -62.74 12.22 5.82
CA VAL A 135 -62.89 12.43 7.27
C VAL A 135 -64.09 13.35 7.47
N PRO A 136 -65.16 12.94 8.17
CA PRO A 136 -66.09 13.90 8.77
C PRO A 136 -65.39 14.53 9.97
N GLY A 137 -65.45 15.86 10.04
CA GLY A 137 -64.71 16.65 11.02
C GLY A 137 -65.08 16.33 12.45
N GLU A 138 -64.05 16.16 13.28
CA GLU A 138 -64.08 16.48 14.70
C GLU A 138 -62.69 16.99 15.12
N SER A 139 -62.68 18.11 15.83
CA SER A 139 -61.49 18.79 16.29
C SER A 139 -60.89 18.06 17.48
N LEU A 140 -59.62 17.65 17.39
CA LEU A 140 -58.79 17.41 18.57
C LEU A 140 -57.38 17.97 18.35
N SER A 141 -57.10 19.02 19.11
CA SER A 141 -55.78 19.61 19.32
C SER A 141 -54.89 18.63 20.09
N GLY A 142 -53.83 18.13 19.46
CA GLY A 142 -52.78 17.35 20.11
C GLY A 142 -51.45 17.55 19.40
N LYS A 143 -50.46 18.10 20.12
CA LYS A 143 -49.09 18.38 19.65
C LYS A 143 -48.43 17.12 19.07
N ALA A 144 -48.25 17.07 17.76
CA ALA A 144 -47.33 16.14 17.11
C ALA A 144 -45.90 16.70 17.22
N SER A 145 -45.03 15.98 17.93
CA SER A 145 -43.59 16.23 17.94
C SER A 145 -43.04 16.05 16.52
N SER A 146 -42.12 16.93 16.15
CA SER A 146 -41.44 16.92 14.85
C SER A 146 -40.67 15.62 14.67
N TYR A 147 -41.26 14.67 13.94
CA TYR A 147 -40.54 13.55 13.37
C TYR A 147 -39.51 14.10 12.38
N ASP A 148 -38.23 13.92 12.68
CA ASP A 148 -37.13 14.30 11.80
C ASP A 148 -37.13 13.42 10.53
N MET A 149 -37.78 13.94 9.49
CA MET A 149 -37.84 13.30 8.17
C MET A 149 -36.47 13.09 7.53
N ASN A 150 -35.42 13.80 7.95
CA ASN A 150 -34.08 13.61 7.42
C ASN A 150 -33.43 12.33 7.99
N SER A 151 -33.61 12.06 9.28
CA SER A 151 -33.18 10.80 9.91
C SER A 151 -33.91 9.58 9.33
N ALA A 152 -35.21 9.69 9.05
CA ALA A 152 -35.98 8.62 8.39
C ALA A 152 -35.57 8.42 6.92
N ARG A 153 -35.27 9.49 6.17
CA ARG A 153 -34.73 9.41 4.81
C ARG A 153 -33.33 8.79 4.77
N GLN A 154 -32.45 9.15 5.70
CA GLN A 154 -31.14 8.52 5.85
C GLN A 154 -31.25 7.04 6.23
N GLY A 155 -32.15 6.68 7.14
CA GLY A 155 -32.41 5.28 7.51
C GLY A 155 -32.91 4.44 6.33
N CYS A 156 -33.89 4.94 5.57
CA CYS A 156 -34.39 4.26 4.37
C CYS A 156 -33.33 4.18 3.27
N PHE A 157 -32.46 5.18 3.12
CA PHE A 157 -31.37 5.15 2.16
C PHE A 157 -30.33 4.09 2.51
N LEU A 158 -29.92 4.01 3.78
CA LEU A 158 -28.94 3.03 4.28
C LEU A 158 -29.47 1.59 4.20
N ILE A 159 -30.73 1.35 4.59
CA ILE A 159 -31.38 0.03 4.48
C ILE A 159 -31.50 -0.38 3.01
N LYS A 160 -31.88 0.55 2.12
CA LYS A 160 -32.03 0.28 0.68
C LYS A 160 -30.70 0.01 -0.02
N GLU A 161 -29.64 0.73 0.37
CA GLU A 161 -28.29 0.50 -0.14
C GLU A 161 -27.75 -0.87 0.30
N GLN A 162 -27.89 -1.22 1.59
CA GLN A 162 -27.49 -2.54 2.11
C GLN A 162 -28.25 -3.70 1.46
N MET A 163 -29.57 -3.57 1.27
CA MET A 163 -30.37 -4.58 0.59
C MET A 163 -29.97 -4.75 -0.89
N SER A 164 -29.62 -3.66 -1.57
CA SER A 164 -29.17 -3.73 -2.98
C SER A 164 -27.80 -4.40 -3.12
N LYS A 165 -26.86 -4.13 -2.20
CA LYS A 165 -25.53 -4.78 -2.16
C LYS A 165 -25.68 -6.28 -1.95
N GLN A 166 -26.38 -6.69 -0.89
CA GLN A 166 -26.58 -8.11 -0.57
C GLN A 166 -27.31 -8.86 -1.70
N TYR A 167 -28.27 -8.21 -2.36
CA TYR A 167 -28.98 -8.80 -3.49
C TYR A 167 -28.06 -9.03 -4.71
N VAL A 168 -27.24 -8.04 -5.07
CA VAL A 168 -26.27 -8.17 -6.18
C VAL A 168 -25.26 -9.28 -5.87
N ILE A 169 -24.76 -9.32 -4.64
CA ILE A 169 -23.84 -10.37 -4.16
C ILE A 169 -24.45 -11.76 -4.24
N ASN A 170 -25.68 -11.92 -3.73
CA ASN A 170 -26.39 -13.20 -3.76
C ASN A 170 -26.69 -13.64 -5.20
N SER A 171 -27.06 -12.69 -6.06
CA SER A 171 -27.34 -12.93 -7.48
C SER A 171 -26.09 -13.33 -8.25
N LEU A 172 -24.98 -12.62 -8.02
CA LEU A 172 -23.69 -12.95 -8.62
C LEU A 172 -23.18 -14.32 -8.13
N SER A 173 -23.28 -14.60 -6.84
CA SER A 173 -22.91 -15.91 -6.26
C SER A 173 -23.75 -17.04 -6.87
N SER A 174 -25.07 -16.85 -6.96
CA SER A 174 -25.99 -17.83 -7.57
C SER A 174 -25.69 -18.03 -9.06
N TYR A 175 -25.47 -16.94 -9.79
CA TYR A 175 -25.08 -16.97 -11.21
C TYR A 175 -23.77 -17.71 -11.41
N LEU A 176 -22.70 -17.35 -10.70
CA LEU A 176 -21.41 -18.03 -10.77
C LEU A 176 -21.53 -19.52 -10.44
N LYS A 177 -22.33 -19.89 -9.43
CA LYS A 177 -22.60 -21.29 -9.07
C LYS A 177 -23.35 -22.06 -10.17
N SER A 178 -24.16 -21.37 -10.98
CA SER A 178 -24.92 -21.97 -12.08
C SER A 178 -24.12 -22.18 -13.37
N LEU A 179 -23.01 -21.46 -13.54
CA LEU A 179 -22.15 -21.58 -14.72
C LEU A 179 -21.39 -22.90 -14.73
N ASP A 180 -21.18 -23.44 -15.94
CA ASP A 180 -20.19 -24.49 -16.21
C ASP A 180 -18.81 -24.07 -15.63
N PRO A 181 -18.01 -24.99 -15.06
CA PRO A 181 -16.73 -24.65 -14.44
C PRO A 181 -15.80 -23.82 -15.34
N LYS A 182 -15.77 -24.06 -16.65
CA LYS A 182 -14.94 -23.29 -17.59
C LYS A 182 -15.45 -21.85 -17.76
N CYS A 183 -16.76 -21.71 -17.98
CA CYS A 183 -17.41 -20.40 -18.11
C CYS A 183 -17.33 -19.59 -16.81
N ARG A 184 -17.45 -20.27 -15.66
CA ARG A 184 -17.31 -19.66 -14.33
C ARG A 184 -15.94 -19.03 -14.15
N LEU A 185 -14.89 -19.75 -14.51
CA LEU A 185 -13.51 -19.28 -14.36
C LEU A 185 -13.24 -18.05 -15.25
N HIS A 186 -13.62 -18.13 -16.52
CA HIS A 186 -13.45 -17.02 -17.46
C HIS A 186 -14.29 -15.79 -17.07
N THR A 187 -15.49 -16.00 -16.54
CA THR A 187 -16.36 -14.93 -16.05
C THR A 187 -15.77 -14.27 -14.81
N ILE A 188 -15.25 -15.07 -13.86
CA ILE A 188 -14.53 -14.58 -12.68
C ILE A 188 -13.33 -13.74 -13.11
N GLU A 189 -12.49 -14.27 -13.99
CA GLU A 189 -11.30 -13.57 -14.50
C GLU A 189 -11.65 -12.25 -15.20
N SER A 190 -12.62 -12.26 -16.12
CA SER A 190 -13.03 -11.05 -16.86
C SER A 190 -13.62 -10.01 -15.91
N THR A 191 -14.42 -10.45 -14.94
CA THR A 191 -14.99 -9.58 -13.90
C THR A 191 -13.89 -8.99 -13.03
N VAL A 192 -12.92 -9.81 -12.62
CA VAL A 192 -11.75 -9.40 -11.83
C VAL A 192 -10.91 -8.37 -12.60
N LYS A 193 -10.56 -8.62 -13.87
CA LYS A 193 -9.77 -7.71 -14.71
C LYS A 193 -10.48 -6.39 -14.96
N MET A 194 -11.76 -6.44 -15.29
CA MET A 194 -12.57 -5.24 -15.49
C MET A 194 -12.72 -4.43 -14.20
N LEU A 195 -12.93 -5.08 -13.06
CA LEU A 195 -12.97 -4.38 -11.77
C LEU A 195 -11.62 -3.78 -11.44
N ALA A 196 -10.51 -4.52 -11.54
CA ALA A 196 -9.17 -3.98 -11.31
C ALA A 196 -8.92 -2.72 -12.17
N SER A 197 -9.29 -2.75 -13.45
CA SER A 197 -9.21 -1.60 -14.36
C SER A 197 -10.08 -0.43 -13.91
N LYS A 198 -11.35 -0.68 -13.57
CA LYS A 198 -12.28 0.37 -13.11
C LYS A 198 -11.91 0.95 -11.76
N ILE A 199 -11.39 0.15 -10.84
CA ILE A 199 -10.88 0.59 -9.54
C ILE A 199 -9.67 1.49 -9.78
N GLY A 200 -8.70 1.02 -10.58
CA GLY A 200 -7.53 1.80 -10.95
C GLY A 200 -7.90 3.16 -11.57
N TYR A 201 -8.87 3.19 -12.48
CA TYR A 201 -9.33 4.42 -13.15
C TYR A 201 -10.17 5.32 -12.24
N SER A 202 -11.19 4.78 -11.56
CA SER A 202 -12.16 5.57 -10.78
C SER A 202 -11.57 6.11 -9.49
N CYS A 203 -10.63 5.37 -8.88
CA CYS A 203 -9.94 5.81 -7.68
C CYS A 203 -8.76 6.75 -7.97
N THR A 204 -8.50 7.16 -9.22
CA THR A 204 -7.56 8.27 -9.52
C THR A 204 -8.01 9.61 -8.97
N LYS A 205 -9.32 9.77 -8.70
CA LYS A 205 -9.91 10.94 -8.06
C LYS A 205 -10.42 10.52 -6.67
N PRO A 206 -9.65 10.74 -5.60
CA PRO A 206 -9.97 10.22 -4.26
C PRO A 206 -11.28 10.75 -3.66
N SER A 207 -11.87 11.82 -4.21
CA SER A 207 -13.16 12.37 -3.76
C SER A 207 -14.37 11.82 -4.52
N SER A 208 -14.20 10.88 -5.46
CA SER A 208 -15.35 10.34 -6.19
C SER A 208 -16.16 9.39 -5.31
N THR A 209 -17.48 9.59 -5.26
CA THR A 209 -18.44 8.67 -4.63
C THR A 209 -18.32 7.24 -5.19
N ALA A 210 -17.78 7.08 -6.40
CA ALA A 210 -17.47 5.79 -7.00
C ALA A 210 -16.39 5.01 -6.23
N CYS A 211 -15.30 5.66 -5.78
CA CYS A 211 -14.24 4.96 -5.07
C CYS A 211 -14.68 4.47 -3.68
N GLU A 212 -15.50 5.24 -2.97
CA GLU A 212 -16.10 4.81 -1.69
C GLU A 212 -17.10 3.64 -1.86
N ARG A 213 -17.91 3.65 -2.93
CA ARG A 213 -18.80 2.52 -3.27
C ARG A 213 -18.01 1.25 -3.57
N ILE A 214 -16.91 1.40 -4.32
CA ILE A 214 -15.98 0.30 -4.59
C ILE A 214 -15.38 -0.22 -3.28
N LYS A 215 -14.92 0.66 -2.38
CA LYS A 215 -14.33 0.29 -1.08
C LYS A 215 -15.29 -0.57 -0.25
N THR A 216 -16.55 -0.18 -0.16
CA THR A 216 -17.56 -0.96 0.60
C THR A 216 -17.93 -2.27 -0.08
N ALA A 217 -18.02 -2.32 -1.40
CA ALA A 217 -18.42 -3.53 -2.12
C ALA A 217 -17.29 -4.58 -2.24
N THR A 218 -16.03 -4.16 -2.14
CA THR A 218 -14.91 -5.04 -2.47
C THR A 218 -14.70 -6.21 -1.51
N PRO A 219 -14.71 -6.04 -0.17
CA PRO A 219 -14.55 -7.17 0.75
C PRO A 219 -15.62 -8.25 0.54
N GLU A 220 -16.87 -7.83 0.34
CA GLU A 220 -17.99 -8.72 0.08
C GLU A 220 -17.83 -9.45 -1.26
N LEU A 221 -17.42 -8.74 -2.31
CA LEU A 221 -17.13 -9.35 -3.60
C LEU A 221 -15.97 -10.37 -3.51
N MET A 222 -14.89 -10.04 -2.81
CA MET A 222 -13.77 -10.96 -2.61
C MET A 222 -14.20 -12.22 -1.86
N ASN A 223 -15.10 -12.09 -0.88
CA ASN A 223 -15.69 -13.22 -0.20
C ASN A 223 -16.51 -14.10 -1.17
N VAL A 224 -17.32 -13.50 -2.04
CA VAL A 224 -18.06 -14.24 -3.09
C VAL A 224 -17.12 -14.98 -4.04
N LEU A 225 -16.05 -14.33 -4.48
CA LEU A 225 -15.06 -14.92 -5.38
C LEU A 225 -14.33 -16.10 -4.73
N ASN A 226 -13.93 -15.96 -3.46
CA ASN A 226 -13.29 -17.05 -2.71
C ASN A 226 -14.25 -18.23 -2.51
N GLN A 227 -15.50 -17.98 -2.10
CA GLN A 227 -16.52 -19.03 -1.94
C GLN A 227 -16.87 -19.74 -3.25
N ALA A 228 -16.81 -19.03 -4.38
CA ALA A 228 -17.02 -19.63 -5.69
C ALA A 228 -15.86 -20.54 -6.11
N TYR A 229 -14.67 -20.36 -5.52
CA TYR A 229 -13.44 -21.06 -5.86
C TYR A 229 -13.17 -22.31 -5.00
N ASP A 230 -13.76 -22.44 -3.81
CA ASP A 230 -13.52 -23.53 -2.84
C ASP A 230 -13.86 -24.96 -3.32
N LYS A 231 -14.21 -25.17 -4.59
CA LYS A 231 -14.39 -26.51 -5.16
C LYS A 231 -13.21 -26.88 -6.06
N PRO A 232 -12.53 -28.04 -5.82
CA PRO A 232 -11.43 -28.49 -6.67
C PRO A 232 -11.94 -28.69 -8.11
N ILE A 233 -11.45 -27.84 -9.02
CA ILE A 233 -11.75 -27.95 -10.45
C ILE A 233 -10.92 -29.12 -10.97
N SER A 234 -11.57 -30.20 -11.42
CA SER A 234 -10.86 -31.38 -11.93
C SER A 234 -10.03 -31.03 -13.19
N ASN A 235 -8.79 -31.52 -13.19
CA ASN A 235 -7.60 -31.06 -13.91
C ASN A 235 -7.57 -31.12 -15.45
N LEU A 236 -8.69 -31.20 -16.17
CA LEU A 236 -8.63 -31.74 -17.54
C LEU A 236 -8.54 -30.74 -18.71
N CYS A 237 -8.61 -29.41 -18.53
CA CYS A 237 -8.58 -28.50 -19.70
C CYS A 237 -7.99 -27.09 -19.50
N LEU A 238 -7.43 -26.75 -18.34
CA LEU A 238 -7.07 -25.35 -18.02
C LEU A 238 -5.57 -25.23 -17.74
N ARG A 239 -4.75 -25.33 -18.78
CA ARG A 239 -3.29 -25.11 -18.67
C ARG A 239 -2.87 -23.64 -18.75
N SER A 240 -3.77 -22.68 -18.92
CA SER A 240 -3.38 -21.30 -19.22
C SER A 240 -3.72 -20.23 -18.19
N ILE A 241 -4.52 -20.51 -17.14
CA ILE A 241 -5.01 -19.44 -16.25
C ILE A 241 -4.89 -19.83 -14.78
N ASN A 242 -3.98 -19.14 -14.09
CA ASN A 242 -3.79 -19.26 -12.65
C ASN A 242 -4.72 -18.28 -11.94
N VAL A 243 -5.97 -18.67 -11.72
CA VAL A 243 -6.98 -17.81 -11.05
C VAL A 243 -6.58 -17.34 -9.65
N PRO A 244 -5.90 -18.14 -8.81
CA PRO A 244 -5.30 -17.63 -7.58
C PRO A 244 -4.39 -16.41 -7.81
N ALA A 245 -3.61 -16.39 -8.89
CA ALA A 245 -2.77 -15.24 -9.23
C ALA A 245 -3.58 -13.99 -9.61
N GLU A 246 -4.67 -14.13 -10.37
CA GLU A 246 -5.55 -13.00 -10.74
C GLU A 246 -6.34 -12.47 -9.53
N ILE A 247 -6.80 -13.35 -8.63
CA ILE A 247 -7.42 -12.97 -7.35
C ILE A 247 -6.43 -12.17 -6.50
N ASN A 248 -5.17 -12.64 -6.39
CA ASN A 248 -4.13 -11.93 -5.67
C ASN A 248 -3.82 -10.57 -6.31
N ARG A 249 -3.76 -10.50 -7.65
CA ARG A 249 -3.61 -9.24 -8.39
C ARG A 249 -4.74 -8.27 -8.10
N LEU A 250 -5.99 -8.74 -8.01
CA LEU A 250 -7.12 -7.88 -7.63
C LEU A 250 -6.99 -7.36 -6.21
N LYS A 251 -6.63 -8.23 -5.25
CA LYS A 251 -6.37 -7.82 -3.86
C LYS A 251 -5.31 -6.73 -3.82
N GLU A 252 -4.20 -6.89 -4.53
CA GLU A 252 -3.15 -5.88 -4.63
C GLU A 252 -3.67 -4.54 -5.17
N VAL A 253 -4.48 -4.57 -6.24
CA VAL A 253 -5.07 -3.34 -6.82
C VAL A 253 -6.02 -2.66 -5.84
N VAL A 254 -6.84 -3.43 -5.15
CA VAL A 254 -7.79 -2.94 -4.14
C VAL A 254 -7.04 -2.33 -2.96
N ASP A 255 -6.07 -3.04 -2.41
CA ASP A 255 -5.26 -2.59 -1.29
C ASP A 255 -4.47 -1.34 -1.67
N GLN A 256 -3.98 -1.26 -2.92
CA GLN A 256 -3.31 -0.06 -3.43
C GLN A 256 -4.30 1.11 -3.54
N ALA A 257 -5.51 0.89 -4.04
CA ALA A 257 -6.54 1.93 -4.12
C ALA A 257 -6.96 2.41 -2.73
N GLN A 258 -7.14 1.51 -1.77
CA GLN A 258 -7.46 1.84 -0.38
C GLN A 258 -6.33 2.64 0.29
N ARG A 259 -5.07 2.30 0.02
CA ARG A 259 -3.90 3.06 0.49
C ARG A 259 -3.85 4.48 -0.08
N CYS A 260 -4.33 4.68 -1.30
CA CYS A 260 -4.41 6.00 -1.94
C CYS A 260 -5.52 6.91 -1.41
N LEU A 261 -6.52 6.36 -0.72
CA LEU A 261 -7.56 7.18 -0.15
C LEU A 261 -6.99 8.04 0.99
N PRO A 262 -7.29 9.35 1.03
CA PRO A 262 -7.02 10.18 2.19
C PRO A 262 -7.65 9.56 3.42
N ILE A 263 -6.92 9.60 4.54
CA ILE A 263 -7.46 9.18 5.84
C ILE A 263 -8.57 10.17 6.22
N ALA A 264 -9.75 9.68 6.59
CA ALA A 264 -10.83 10.53 7.06
C ALA A 264 -10.51 11.12 8.45
N LYS A 265 -11.11 12.26 8.80
CA LYS A 265 -10.92 12.86 10.13
C LYS A 265 -11.37 11.88 11.22
N GLY A 266 -10.48 11.61 12.18
CA GLY A 266 -10.67 10.63 13.25
C GLY A 266 -10.41 9.18 12.84
N GLU A 267 -10.20 8.89 11.55
CA GLU A 267 -9.84 7.55 11.09
C GLU A 267 -8.37 7.26 11.41
N THR A 268 -8.11 6.02 11.81
CA THR A 268 -6.77 5.47 12.01
C THR A 268 -6.54 4.36 11.01
N ARG A 269 -5.40 4.40 10.32
CA ARG A 269 -4.94 3.34 9.42
C ARG A 269 -3.70 2.69 10.01
N VAL A 270 -3.75 1.36 10.18
CA VAL A 270 -2.55 0.58 10.51
C VAL A 270 -1.80 0.29 9.22
N VAL A 271 -0.51 0.57 9.22
CA VAL A 271 0.43 0.27 8.15
C VAL A 271 1.32 -0.85 8.66
N ASP A 272 1.28 -1.96 7.94
CA ASP A 272 2.10 -3.15 8.14
C ASP A 272 2.47 -3.62 6.73
N SER A 273 3.58 -3.07 6.22
CA SER A 273 4.09 -3.45 4.90
C SER A 273 5.58 -3.18 4.79
N LEU A 274 6.26 -4.03 4.04
CA LEU A 274 7.56 -3.71 3.48
C LEU A 274 7.31 -2.72 2.33
N ALA A 275 7.77 -1.47 2.47
CA ALA A 275 7.79 -0.54 1.33
C ALA A 275 8.95 -0.93 0.39
N ASN A 276 9.46 0.02 -0.39
CA ASN A 276 10.68 -0.16 -1.18
C ASN A 276 11.97 -0.27 -0.33
N SER A 277 11.86 -0.73 0.92
CA SER A 277 12.94 -0.94 1.89
C SER A 277 12.82 -2.33 2.52
N ASN A 278 13.93 -2.83 3.06
CA ASN A 278 13.94 -4.06 3.88
C ASN A 278 13.54 -3.79 5.34
N VAL A 279 13.10 -2.57 5.65
CA VAL A 279 12.65 -2.16 6.98
C VAL A 279 11.12 -2.28 7.01
N PRO A 280 10.55 -3.19 7.84
CA PRO A 280 9.12 -3.21 8.12
C PRO A 280 8.58 -1.85 8.55
N ASN A 281 7.53 -1.38 7.88
CA ASN A 281 6.86 -0.14 8.25
C ASN A 281 5.67 -0.46 9.14
N ASN A 282 5.94 -0.66 10.43
CA ASN A 282 4.92 -0.99 11.42
C ASN A 282 4.55 0.27 12.21
N TYR A 283 3.54 0.98 11.74
CA TYR A 283 3.02 2.18 12.40
C TYR A 283 1.51 2.31 12.21
N ALA A 284 0.86 3.09 13.06
CA ALA A 284 -0.50 3.54 12.81
C ALA A 284 -0.48 5.03 12.50
N ILE A 285 -1.35 5.47 11.59
CA ILE A 285 -1.52 6.88 11.28
C ILE A 285 -2.97 7.30 11.43
N THR A 286 -3.20 8.34 12.22
CA THR A 286 -4.51 8.93 12.49
C THR A 286 -4.56 10.34 11.92
N ARG A 287 -5.63 10.70 11.21
CA ARG A 287 -5.88 12.10 10.85
C ARG A 287 -6.68 12.75 11.97
N THR A 288 -6.01 13.44 12.89
CA THR A 288 -6.63 14.00 14.11
C THR A 288 -7.56 15.18 13.80
N ASN A 289 -7.25 15.97 12.78
CA ASN A 289 -8.15 16.99 12.20
C ASN A 289 -7.85 17.20 10.71
N GLU A 290 -8.42 18.24 10.08
CA GLU A 290 -8.27 18.46 8.64
C GLU A 290 -6.81 18.54 8.18
N ASN A 291 -5.94 19.18 8.96
CA ASN A 291 -4.55 19.43 8.60
C ASN A 291 -3.54 18.79 9.57
N ASN A 292 -3.99 17.93 10.50
CA ASN A 292 -3.10 17.30 11.47
C ASN A 292 -3.18 15.78 11.38
N TYR A 293 -2.00 15.18 11.36
CA TYR A 293 -1.78 13.74 11.34
C TYR A 293 -0.96 13.36 12.56
N ARG A 294 -1.24 12.19 13.11
CA ARG A 294 -0.43 11.57 14.15
C ARG A 294 0.01 10.21 13.68
N VAL A 295 1.30 9.93 13.77
CA VAL A 295 1.90 8.62 13.61
C VAL A 295 2.19 8.04 14.99
N ASP A 296 1.64 6.87 15.26
CA ASP A 296 1.89 6.09 16.44
C ASP A 296 2.87 4.96 16.08
N LEU A 297 4.09 5.01 16.64
CA LEU A 297 5.10 3.96 16.57
C LEU A 297 5.10 3.16 17.86
N LYS A 298 5.17 1.83 17.77
CA LYS A 298 5.39 0.97 18.94
C LYS A 298 6.84 0.50 18.90
N LEU A 299 7.67 0.92 19.86
CA LEU A 299 9.09 0.58 19.94
C LEU A 299 9.34 -0.29 21.18
N GLU A 300 9.94 -1.45 20.97
CA GLU A 300 10.35 -2.37 22.04
C GLU A 300 11.87 -2.42 22.09
N PHE A 301 12.45 -1.93 23.19
CA PHE A 301 13.91 -1.89 23.36
C PHE A 301 14.40 -3.22 23.95
N ALA A 302 15.07 -4.02 23.13
CA ALA A 302 15.64 -5.32 23.51
C ALA A 302 17.13 -5.16 23.83
N ARG A 303 17.60 -5.80 24.91
CA ARG A 303 19.03 -5.77 25.28
C ARG A 303 19.72 -6.95 24.62
N GLU A 304 20.55 -6.67 23.62
CA GLU A 304 21.41 -7.68 23.01
C GLU A 304 22.79 -7.71 23.69
N ASP A 305 23.22 -6.55 24.19
CA ASP A 305 24.48 -6.37 24.90
C ASP A 305 24.24 -6.41 26.42
N HIS A 306 24.96 -7.30 27.13
CA HIS A 306 24.88 -7.44 28.58
C HIS A 306 25.32 -6.16 29.33
N ASP A 307 26.09 -5.29 28.67
CA ASP A 307 26.56 -4.05 29.27
C ASP A 307 25.48 -2.95 29.27
N VAL A 308 24.32 -3.16 28.62
CA VAL A 308 23.20 -2.22 28.62
C VAL A 308 22.35 -2.39 29.88
N SER A 309 22.37 -1.39 30.75
CA SER A 309 21.64 -1.37 32.02
C SER A 309 20.18 -0.92 31.88
N ASP A 310 19.38 -1.11 32.93
CA ASP A 310 18.01 -0.56 33.04
C ASP A 310 18.00 0.97 32.97
N ASP A 311 19.03 1.60 33.54
CA ASP A 311 19.21 3.05 33.51
C ASP A 311 19.50 3.54 32.08
N ASP A 312 20.28 2.80 31.30
CA ASP A 312 20.53 3.10 29.89
C ASP A 312 19.23 3.07 29.06
N VAL A 313 18.38 2.05 29.26
CA VAL A 313 17.08 1.96 28.60
C VAL A 313 16.16 3.10 29.02
N SER A 314 16.15 3.43 30.31
CA SER A 314 15.34 4.52 30.85
C SER A 314 15.79 5.89 30.32
N GLN A 315 17.11 6.09 30.20
CA GLN A 315 17.69 7.30 29.61
C GLN A 315 17.40 7.40 28.12
N LEU A 316 17.50 6.29 27.38
CA LEU A 316 17.13 6.25 25.96
C LEU A 316 15.67 6.66 25.73
N LYS A 317 14.73 6.15 26.55
CA LYS A 317 13.31 6.55 26.47
C LYS A 317 13.13 8.05 26.68
N LYS A 318 13.80 8.64 27.67
CA LYS A 318 13.80 10.09 27.90
C LYS A 318 14.38 10.85 26.70
N ASN A 319 15.47 10.36 26.11
CA ASN A 319 16.09 10.97 24.93
C ASN A 319 15.16 10.91 23.71
N VAL A 320 14.43 9.80 23.53
CA VAL A 320 13.38 9.67 22.52
C VAL A 320 12.30 10.73 22.72
N ASP A 321 11.76 10.88 23.93
CA ASP A 321 10.72 11.87 24.20
C ASP A 321 11.20 13.31 23.94
N LEU A 322 12.42 13.66 24.38
CA LEU A 322 13.02 14.97 24.13
C LEU A 322 13.26 15.23 22.64
N CYS A 323 13.70 14.20 21.89
CA CYS A 323 13.87 14.29 20.45
C CYS A 323 12.52 14.54 19.75
N LEU A 324 11.49 13.76 20.09
CA LEU A 324 10.14 13.90 19.54
C LEU A 324 9.53 15.29 19.82
N GLN A 325 9.68 15.80 21.05
CA GLN A 325 9.26 17.17 21.40
C GLN A 325 9.91 18.23 20.50
N THR A 326 11.14 18.00 20.06
CA THR A 326 11.87 18.91 19.17
C THR A 326 11.40 18.75 17.72
N ILE A 327 11.39 17.52 17.20
CA ILE A 327 11.12 17.29 15.77
C ILE A 327 9.66 17.52 15.40
N ASN A 328 8.71 17.20 16.28
CA ASN A 328 7.27 17.36 16.00
C ASN A 328 6.89 18.83 15.71
N GLN A 329 7.70 19.80 16.13
CA GLN A 329 7.50 21.22 15.82
C GLN A 329 7.77 21.56 14.34
N LYS A 330 8.46 20.68 13.60
CA LYS A 330 8.97 20.92 12.24
C LYS A 330 8.62 19.82 11.24
N LEU A 331 7.79 18.86 11.61
CA LEU A 331 7.23 17.88 10.67
C LEU A 331 5.98 18.49 10.01
N THR A 332 6.18 19.21 8.90
CA THR A 332 5.11 19.91 8.19
C THR A 332 5.05 19.52 6.71
N GLY A 333 3.84 19.44 6.19
CA GLY A 333 3.56 19.17 4.79
C GLY A 333 3.67 20.44 3.93
N PRO A 334 3.68 20.28 2.60
CA PRO A 334 3.81 21.39 1.66
C PRO A 334 2.65 22.39 1.72
N ASN A 335 1.47 22.00 2.21
CA ASN A 335 0.29 22.86 2.32
C ASN A 335 0.04 23.34 3.76
N GLY A 336 1.04 23.20 4.65
CA GLY A 336 0.90 23.54 6.07
C GLY A 336 0.22 22.45 6.90
N GLU A 337 0.13 21.22 6.38
CA GLU A 337 -0.24 20.08 7.20
C GLU A 337 0.81 19.86 8.29
N HIS A 338 0.41 19.28 9.42
CA HIS A 338 1.28 18.94 10.54
C HIS A 338 1.26 17.44 10.78
N LEU A 339 2.42 16.89 11.10
CA LEU A 339 2.59 15.50 11.47
C LEU A 339 3.22 15.43 12.87
N GLU A 340 2.60 14.67 13.75
CA GLU A 340 3.12 14.37 15.08
C GLU A 340 3.54 12.90 15.13
N ILE A 341 4.74 12.59 15.60
CA ILE A 341 5.15 11.22 15.90
C ILE A 341 5.06 11.00 17.42
N GLN A 342 4.38 9.93 17.81
CA GLN A 342 4.32 9.44 19.18
C GLN A 342 4.88 8.02 19.26
N VAL A 343 5.67 7.73 20.29
CA VAL A 343 6.21 6.40 20.56
C VAL A 343 5.48 5.80 21.76
N ASN A 344 5.03 4.54 21.62
CA ASN A 344 4.38 3.77 22.68
C ASN A 344 3.14 4.46 23.28
N ASN A 345 2.38 5.18 22.45
CA ASN A 345 1.12 5.80 22.86
C ASN A 345 0.14 4.73 23.39
N PRO A 346 -0.32 4.81 24.65
CA PRO A 346 -1.23 3.82 25.23
C PRO A 346 -2.60 3.77 24.53
N ASN A 347 -2.96 4.83 23.80
CA ASN A 347 -4.19 4.91 23.02
C ASN A 347 -4.01 4.50 21.55
N ALA A 348 -2.81 4.07 21.15
CA ALA A 348 -2.56 3.55 19.81
C ALA A 348 -3.39 2.28 19.54
N SER A 349 -3.51 1.91 18.26
CA SER A 349 -4.17 0.68 17.86
C SER A 349 -3.58 -0.52 18.61
N LYS A 350 -4.43 -1.33 19.23
CA LYS A 350 -4.01 -2.58 19.90
C LYS A 350 -3.37 -3.58 18.93
N ASN A 351 -3.67 -3.46 17.64
CA ASN A 351 -3.16 -4.31 16.58
C ASN A 351 -1.81 -3.82 16.02
N LEU A 352 -1.21 -2.78 16.60
CA LEU A 352 0.06 -2.25 16.14
C LEU A 352 1.21 -3.20 16.52
N ILE A 353 1.92 -3.68 15.50
CA ILE A 353 3.08 -4.55 15.65
C ILE A 353 4.25 -3.72 16.21
N PRO A 354 4.94 -4.19 17.28
CA PRO A 354 6.13 -3.53 17.78
C PRO A 354 7.32 -3.63 16.82
N ASN A 355 8.10 -2.57 16.75
CA ASN A 355 9.44 -2.57 16.15
C ASN A 355 10.45 -2.86 17.27
N SER A 356 11.12 -4.01 17.19
CA SER A 356 12.16 -4.39 18.15
C SER A 356 13.46 -3.66 17.82
N ILE A 357 13.94 -2.86 18.77
CA ILE A 357 15.18 -2.11 18.69
C ILE A 357 16.19 -2.75 19.62
N SER A 358 17.17 -3.44 19.05
CA SER A 358 18.30 -4.01 19.76
C SER A 358 19.25 -2.92 20.25
N LEU A 359 19.62 -2.99 21.53
CA LEU A 359 20.50 -2.03 22.17
C LEU A 359 21.91 -2.60 22.36
N TYR A 360 22.89 -1.79 21.99
CA TYR A 360 24.32 -2.06 22.15
C TYR A 360 24.99 -0.88 22.87
N ARG A 361 25.90 -1.16 23.80
CA ARG A 361 26.65 -0.09 24.47
C ARG A 361 27.84 0.38 23.65
N ASN A 362 28.46 -0.56 22.95
CA ASN A 362 29.64 -0.31 22.13
C ASN A 362 29.32 0.46 20.83
N VAL A 363 30.35 1.01 20.19
CA VAL A 363 30.24 1.72 18.91
C VAL A 363 29.88 0.73 17.81
N VAL A 364 28.58 0.55 17.60
CA VAL A 364 28.02 -0.19 16.46
C VAL A 364 27.52 0.81 15.42
N ARG A 365 27.54 0.40 14.15
CA ARG A 365 26.78 1.11 13.12
C ARG A 365 25.31 1.12 13.53
N LYS A 366 24.76 2.32 13.68
CA LYS A 366 23.35 2.53 14.01
C LYS A 366 22.51 2.27 12.76
N ASP A 367 21.40 1.58 12.93
CA ASP A 367 20.40 1.33 11.89
C ASP A 367 18.99 1.33 12.52
N SER A 368 17.96 1.03 11.73
CA SER A 368 16.57 1.15 12.17
C SER A 368 16.17 0.16 13.26
N PHE A 369 17.01 -0.84 13.54
CA PHE A 369 16.82 -1.86 14.57
C PHE A 369 17.99 -1.96 15.55
N LYS A 370 19.08 -1.20 15.40
CA LYS A 370 20.26 -1.24 16.27
C LYS A 370 20.64 0.14 16.76
N TRP A 371 20.33 0.43 18.01
CA TRP A 371 20.63 1.73 18.62
C TRP A 371 21.61 1.60 19.78
N THR A 372 22.22 2.73 20.13
CA THR A 372 22.95 2.86 21.39
C THR A 372 22.13 3.71 22.36
N PRO A 373 22.29 3.57 23.69
CA PRO A 373 21.62 4.43 24.66
C PRO A 373 21.89 5.94 24.46
N PHE A 374 23.00 6.26 23.80
CA PHE A 374 23.48 7.61 23.50
C PHE A 374 23.29 8.00 22.02
N ILE A 375 22.36 7.35 21.30
CA ILE A 375 22.01 7.76 19.94
C ILE A 375 21.55 9.22 19.93
N ASP A 376 22.15 10.03 19.07
CA ASP A 376 21.80 11.43 18.88
C ASP A 376 20.44 11.56 18.18
N CYS A 377 19.75 12.68 18.40
CA CYS A 377 18.40 12.89 17.90
C CYS A 377 18.36 12.94 16.35
N GLN A 378 19.43 13.35 15.67
CA GLN A 378 19.50 13.41 14.21
C GLN A 378 19.49 11.99 13.62
N THR A 379 20.35 11.12 14.13
CA THR A 379 20.38 9.71 13.73
C THR A 379 19.09 9.01 14.14
N MET A 380 18.60 9.21 15.38
CA MET A 380 17.32 8.65 15.83
C MET A 380 16.16 9.07 14.92
N THR A 381 16.11 10.34 14.50
CA THR A 381 15.09 10.83 13.58
C THR A 381 15.19 10.13 12.23
N HIS A 382 16.40 10.00 11.67
CA HIS A 382 16.64 9.26 10.42
C HIS A 382 16.13 7.82 10.51
N GLU A 383 16.47 7.11 11.58
CA GLU A 383 16.04 5.73 11.78
C GLU A 383 14.52 5.61 11.97
N MET A 384 13.90 6.53 12.71
CA MET A 384 12.44 6.57 12.82
C MET A 384 11.75 6.85 11.47
N MET A 385 12.39 7.62 10.59
CA MET A 385 11.86 7.87 9.25
C MET A 385 11.82 6.60 8.38
N HIS A 386 12.76 5.68 8.56
CA HIS A 386 12.66 4.35 7.93
C HIS A 386 11.47 3.56 8.43
N LEU A 387 11.19 3.58 9.73
CA LEU A 387 10.05 2.86 10.33
C LEU A 387 8.69 3.36 9.82
N VAL A 388 8.63 4.56 9.25
CA VAL A 388 7.42 5.14 8.64
C VAL A 388 7.40 5.08 7.11
N GLY A 389 8.34 4.33 6.50
CA GLY A 389 8.32 4.02 5.07
C GLY A 389 9.17 4.92 4.18
N LEU A 390 10.11 5.70 4.74
CA LEU A 390 11.09 6.42 3.95
C LEU A 390 12.32 5.53 3.67
N VAL A 391 12.95 5.75 2.52
CA VAL A 391 14.16 5.03 2.11
C VAL A 391 15.38 5.93 2.25
N ASP A 392 16.56 5.33 2.30
CA ASP A 392 17.81 6.07 2.26
C ASP A 392 17.97 6.84 0.94
N GLU A 393 18.55 8.03 1.05
CA GLU A 393 18.80 8.95 -0.06
C GLU A 393 20.28 9.42 -0.11
N TYR A 394 21.18 8.72 0.57
CA TYR A 394 22.61 8.99 0.59
C TYR A 394 23.42 7.95 -0.18
N GLN A 395 24.54 8.36 -0.76
CA GLN A 395 25.53 7.43 -1.28
C GLN A 395 26.15 6.64 -0.12
N GLU A 396 25.97 5.32 -0.10
CA GLU A 396 26.61 4.44 0.87
C GLU A 396 28.14 4.52 0.74
N LYS A 397 28.85 4.62 1.87
CA LYS A 397 30.31 4.79 1.94
C LYS A 397 30.97 3.89 2.99
N SER A 398 30.18 3.33 3.89
CA SER A 398 30.64 2.56 5.06
C SER A 398 30.69 1.05 4.81
N CYS A 399 29.97 0.56 3.80
CA CYS A 399 30.01 -0.86 3.42
C CYS A 399 29.97 -1.08 1.90
N GLY A 400 30.47 -2.23 1.47
CA GLY A 400 30.46 -2.61 0.07
C GLY A 400 31.23 -3.89 -0.20
N PHE A 401 31.67 -4.02 -1.45
CA PHE A 401 32.31 -5.22 -1.95
C PHE A 401 33.61 -4.86 -2.66
N ILE A 402 34.66 -5.60 -2.34
CA ILE A 402 35.91 -5.60 -3.07
C ILE A 402 35.85 -6.74 -4.07
N ILE A 403 36.12 -6.44 -5.34
CA ILE A 403 36.19 -7.42 -6.42
C ILE A 403 37.64 -7.54 -6.87
N HIS A 404 38.21 -8.73 -6.70
CA HIS A 404 39.55 -9.03 -7.17
C HIS A 404 39.58 -9.05 -8.71
N PRO A 405 40.43 -8.24 -9.37
CA PRO A 405 40.33 -7.99 -10.82
C PRO A 405 40.59 -9.24 -11.67
N LEU A 406 41.47 -10.14 -11.21
CA LEU A 406 41.84 -11.34 -11.98
C LEU A 406 40.91 -12.53 -11.77
N THR A 407 40.27 -12.63 -10.60
CA THR A 407 39.51 -13.82 -10.22
C THR A 407 38.01 -13.56 -10.15
N GLY A 408 37.59 -12.29 -10.13
CA GLY A 408 36.21 -11.90 -9.87
C GLY A 408 35.73 -12.25 -8.45
N LYS A 409 36.61 -12.77 -7.58
CA LYS A 409 36.25 -13.14 -6.20
C LYS A 409 35.81 -11.90 -5.44
N ARG A 410 34.66 -12.03 -4.78
CA ARG A 410 34.02 -10.98 -4.00
C ARG A 410 34.39 -11.15 -2.53
N SER A 411 34.72 -10.06 -1.87
CA SER A 411 34.85 -10.00 -0.41
C SER A 411 34.09 -8.78 0.10
N GLU A 412 33.23 -8.99 1.07
CA GLU A 412 32.52 -7.91 1.75
C GLU A 412 33.52 -7.08 2.56
N LEU A 413 33.41 -5.76 2.46
CA LEU A 413 34.13 -4.83 3.30
C LEU A 413 33.16 -4.27 4.31
N GLN A 414 33.34 -4.69 5.57
CA GLN A 414 32.71 -4.07 6.72
C GLN A 414 33.71 -3.07 7.32
N ASP A 415 33.21 -1.90 7.71
CA ASP A 415 33.91 -0.79 8.35
C ASP A 415 34.71 0.19 7.46
N ASP A 416 34.72 1.45 7.91
CA ASP A 416 35.04 2.73 7.23
C ASP A 416 36.47 2.91 6.70
N LYS A 417 37.17 1.84 6.29
CA LYS A 417 38.52 1.97 5.72
C LYS A 417 38.54 1.52 4.26
N PRO A 418 38.27 2.43 3.31
CA PRO A 418 38.76 2.29 1.93
C PRO A 418 40.28 2.53 1.90
N ALA A 419 41.03 1.95 2.85
CA ALA A 419 42.47 2.06 2.92
C ALA A 419 43.07 1.11 1.89
N GLN A 420 43.47 1.70 0.76
CA GLN A 420 44.32 1.11 -0.28
C GLN A 420 43.73 -0.11 -0.98
N LEU A 421 42.84 0.17 -1.93
CA LEU A 421 42.49 -0.77 -2.99
C LEU A 421 43.72 -0.93 -3.90
N ASN A 422 44.54 -1.96 -3.67
CA ASN A 422 45.68 -2.36 -4.51
C ASN A 422 45.23 -2.80 -5.92
N GLY A 423 44.64 -1.89 -6.71
CA GLY A 423 44.03 -2.18 -8.01
C GLY A 423 42.69 -2.91 -7.96
N ASN A 424 42.16 -3.23 -6.77
CA ASN A 424 40.84 -3.86 -6.64
C ASN A 424 39.71 -2.85 -6.94
N LYS A 425 38.66 -3.30 -7.62
CA LYS A 425 37.45 -2.49 -7.80
C LYS A 425 36.61 -2.55 -6.54
N TYR A 426 36.28 -1.39 -5.98
CA TYR A 426 35.32 -1.26 -4.89
C TYR A 426 33.96 -0.84 -5.44
N ILE A 427 32.92 -1.55 -5.02
CA ILE A 427 31.53 -1.22 -5.29
C ILE A 427 30.86 -1.05 -3.94
N THR A 428 30.34 0.15 -3.68
CA THR A 428 29.58 0.42 -2.45
C THR A 428 28.35 -0.47 -2.41
N ALA A 429 27.93 -0.90 -1.23
CA ALA A 429 26.62 -1.50 -1.11
C ALA A 429 25.55 -0.46 -1.53
N PHE A 430 24.38 -0.93 -1.95
CA PHE A 430 23.26 -0.04 -2.26
C PHE A 430 23.54 1.02 -3.36
N ASP A 431 24.49 0.75 -4.27
CA ASP A 431 24.86 1.65 -5.37
C ASP A 431 23.76 1.85 -6.43
N CYS A 432 22.65 1.11 -6.32
CA CYS A 432 21.45 1.32 -7.13
C CYS A 432 20.49 2.34 -6.52
N ARG A 433 20.84 3.08 -5.47
CA ARG A 433 19.99 4.06 -4.78
C ARG A 433 19.88 5.39 -5.53
N SER A 434 18.77 6.11 -5.36
CA SER A 434 18.64 7.49 -5.88
C SER A 434 19.06 8.45 -4.78
N GLU A 435 19.95 9.37 -5.10
CA GLU A 435 20.43 10.34 -4.13
C GLU A 435 19.44 11.51 -4.01
N GLY A 436 19.15 11.90 -2.77
CA GLY A 436 18.36 13.08 -2.43
C GLY A 436 19.23 14.33 -2.30
N PRO A 437 18.64 15.51 -2.10
CA PRO A 437 19.45 16.69 -1.79
C PRO A 437 20.07 16.50 -0.39
N LYS A 438 21.26 17.07 -0.16
CA LYS A 438 21.95 17.02 1.14
C LYS A 438 21.12 17.50 2.33
N ASN A 439 20.05 18.21 2.05
CA ASN A 439 19.24 18.86 3.04
C ASN A 439 17.96 18.06 3.37
N SER A 440 17.86 16.83 2.84
CA SER A 440 16.89 15.79 3.15
C SER A 440 17.29 15.01 4.40
N ILE A 441 16.33 14.72 5.28
CA ILE A 441 16.54 13.88 6.47
C ILE A 441 17.04 12.47 6.12
N MET A 442 16.72 11.99 4.92
CA MET A 442 17.13 10.67 4.43
C MET A 442 18.46 10.68 3.67
N SER A 443 19.01 11.84 3.33
CA SER A 443 20.30 11.97 2.62
C SER A 443 21.42 12.43 3.56
N ASN A 444 21.14 13.38 4.44
CA ASN A 444 22.09 13.80 5.47
C ASN A 444 21.32 14.42 6.63
N HIS A 445 21.01 13.58 7.62
CA HIS A 445 20.17 13.96 8.75
C HIS A 445 20.77 15.08 9.61
N TYR A 446 22.09 15.20 9.68
CA TYR A 446 22.75 16.31 10.37
C TYR A 446 22.49 17.64 9.66
N GLU A 447 22.64 17.68 8.34
CA GLU A 447 22.42 18.89 7.55
C GLU A 447 20.93 19.26 7.48
N ALA A 448 20.03 18.29 7.34
CA ALA A 448 18.59 18.52 7.39
C ALA A 448 18.13 19.12 8.72
N MET A 449 18.60 18.56 9.84
CA MET A 449 18.32 19.07 11.18
C MET A 449 18.93 20.46 11.41
N ARG A 450 20.19 20.65 11.01
CA ARG A 450 20.87 21.95 11.06
C ARG A 450 20.10 23.02 10.31
N ASP A 451 19.68 22.76 9.08
CA ASP A 451 18.96 23.72 8.25
C ASP A 451 17.56 24.06 8.80
N THR A 452 16.95 23.14 9.53
CA THR A 452 15.58 23.29 10.07
C THR A 452 15.56 24.01 11.42
N PHE A 453 16.54 23.71 12.28
CA PHE A 453 16.60 24.21 13.65
C PHE A 453 17.69 25.28 13.86
N GLY A 454 18.48 25.60 12.84
CA GLY A 454 19.41 26.74 12.84
C GLY A 454 20.82 26.42 13.27
N GLY A 455 21.22 25.16 13.13
CA GLY A 455 22.36 24.65 13.86
C GLY A 455 21.96 23.55 14.80
N THR A 456 22.76 22.50 14.82
CA THR A 456 23.23 22.06 16.13
C THR A 456 24.12 23.16 16.67
N LYS A 457 23.79 23.72 17.83
CA LYS A 457 24.77 24.50 18.56
C LYS A 457 25.81 23.49 19.02
N GLU A 458 26.94 23.49 18.32
CA GLU A 458 28.15 22.85 18.80
C GLU A 458 28.64 23.70 19.95
N TYR A 459 28.67 23.10 21.12
CA TYR A 459 29.16 23.70 22.32
C TYR A 459 30.43 22.99 22.71
N ASP A 460 31.49 23.76 22.72
CA ASP A 460 32.71 23.37 23.40
C ASP A 460 32.60 23.88 24.83
N ARG A 461 32.64 22.97 25.80
CA ARG A 461 32.67 23.29 27.23
C ARG A 461 34.02 22.91 27.78
N CYS A 462 34.57 23.85 28.52
CA CYS A 462 35.78 23.66 29.30
C CYS A 462 35.45 23.83 30.76
N THR A 463 35.55 22.77 31.55
CA THR A 463 35.40 22.82 33.00
C THR A 463 36.76 22.76 33.68
N CYS A 464 36.87 23.47 34.80
CA CYS A 464 38.07 23.55 35.62
C CYS A 464 37.64 23.55 37.09
N SER A 465 38.33 22.74 37.92
CA SER A 465 37.96 22.47 39.31
C SER A 465 38.52 23.46 40.33
N ASP A 466 39.50 24.28 39.93
CA ASP A 466 40.34 25.05 40.85
C ASP A 466 40.10 26.57 40.76
N SER A 467 40.55 27.33 41.76
CA SER A 467 40.56 28.80 41.75
C SER A 467 41.36 29.43 40.59
N LYS A 468 42.10 28.62 39.82
CA LYS A 468 42.97 29.02 38.70
C LYS A 468 42.27 29.13 37.34
N CYS A 469 40.94 29.16 37.26
CA CYS A 469 40.22 29.28 35.99
C CYS A 469 40.18 30.72 35.41
N ASP A 470 41.09 31.63 35.80
CA ASP A 470 41.10 33.00 35.28
C ASP A 470 41.32 33.07 33.77
N PHE A 471 41.95 32.06 33.17
CA PHE A 471 42.13 31.93 31.72
C PHE A 471 40.79 31.89 30.96
N LEU A 472 39.71 31.38 31.57
CA LEU A 472 38.37 31.34 30.96
C LEU A 472 37.86 32.74 30.59
N LYS A 473 38.33 33.80 31.28
CA LYS A 473 37.98 35.19 30.97
C LYS A 473 38.59 35.69 29.66
N THR A 474 39.61 34.99 29.14
CA THR A 474 40.37 35.38 27.94
C THR A 474 40.09 34.51 26.72
N ILE A 475 39.26 33.47 26.85
CA ILE A 475 38.95 32.55 25.74
C ILE A 475 38.03 33.24 24.74
N ASN A 476 38.50 33.38 23.50
CA ASN A 476 37.66 33.60 22.33
C ASN A 476 37.21 32.23 21.77
N ALA A 477 35.98 32.16 21.26
CA ALA A 477 35.34 30.97 20.66
C ALA A 477 36.22 30.17 19.70
N LYS A 478 37.20 30.81 19.04
CA LYS A 478 38.04 30.16 18.03
C LYS A 478 39.09 29.19 18.60
N ASN A 479 39.49 29.30 19.87
CA ASN A 479 40.65 28.57 20.42
C ASN A 479 40.32 27.74 21.68
N ILE A 480 39.04 27.49 21.97
CA ILE A 480 38.63 26.82 23.23
C ILE A 480 39.20 25.40 23.36
N PHE A 481 39.34 24.66 22.25
CA PHE A 481 39.94 23.33 22.25
C PHE A 481 41.41 23.36 22.66
N ASP A 482 42.23 24.19 22.00
CA ASP A 482 43.66 24.31 22.26
C ASP A 482 43.94 24.77 23.69
N VAL A 483 43.09 25.69 24.20
CA VAL A 483 43.22 26.21 25.56
C VAL A 483 42.82 25.15 26.60
N CYS A 484 41.95 24.20 26.30
CA CYS A 484 41.42 23.27 27.29
C CYS A 484 42.14 21.94 27.40
N GLN A 485 43.17 21.69 26.58
CA GLN A 485 44.01 20.49 26.69
C GLN A 485 45.08 20.54 27.81
N GLY A 486 45.12 21.59 28.64
CA GLY A 486 46.07 21.68 29.77
C GLY A 486 45.69 20.80 30.97
N SER A 487 46.68 20.42 31.79
CA SER A 487 46.50 19.61 33.01
C SER A 487 45.41 20.17 33.96
N GLY A 488 44.49 19.32 34.41
CA GLY A 488 43.42 19.68 35.36
C GLY A 488 42.16 20.29 34.75
N ARG A 489 41.97 20.17 33.43
CA ARG A 489 40.81 20.68 32.69
C ARG A 489 40.05 19.51 32.08
N HIS A 490 38.74 19.65 31.99
CA HIS A 490 37.90 18.68 31.28
C HIS A 490 37.21 19.40 30.12
N TYR A 491 37.40 18.84 28.92
CA TYR A 491 36.81 19.35 27.70
C TYR A 491 35.66 18.43 27.30
N GLU A 492 34.48 19.00 27.14
CA GLU A 492 33.30 18.33 26.64
C GLU A 492 32.87 19.03 25.36
N HIS A 493 32.79 18.29 24.26
CA HIS A 493 32.10 18.73 23.07
C HIS A 493 30.71 18.11 23.08
N PHE A 494 29.67 18.93 23.00
CA PHE A 494 28.31 18.44 22.84
C PHE A 494 27.54 19.24 21.81
N THR A 495 26.59 18.55 21.21
CA THR A 495 25.83 18.99 20.06
C THR A 495 24.38 19.07 20.49
N GLN A 496 23.80 20.27 20.55
CA GLN A 496 22.41 20.44 20.97
C GLN A 496 21.56 20.99 19.83
N LEU A 497 20.37 20.45 19.65
CA LEU A 497 19.42 20.92 18.64
C LEU A 497 18.59 22.10 19.18
N GLY A 498 18.50 23.16 18.37
CA GLY A 498 17.64 24.31 18.63
C GLY A 498 18.18 25.32 19.64
N ALA A 499 17.27 26.08 20.26
CA ALA A 499 17.58 27.19 21.13
C ALA A 499 17.87 26.80 22.59
N SER A 500 17.83 25.51 22.93
CA SER A 500 18.05 25.04 24.30
C SER A 500 19.46 25.39 24.78
N THR A 501 19.55 25.87 26.02
CA THR A 501 20.83 26.10 26.69
C THR A 501 21.47 24.74 27.02
N PRO A 502 22.81 24.66 27.01
CA PRO A 502 23.52 23.48 27.52
C PRO A 502 22.98 23.06 28.89
N PRO A 503 22.91 21.75 29.19
CA PRO A 503 22.70 21.33 30.57
C PRO A 503 23.80 21.96 31.46
N PRO A 504 23.49 22.46 32.66
CA PRO A 504 24.51 22.97 33.55
C PRO A 504 25.56 21.88 33.85
N PRO A 505 26.81 22.23 34.14
CA PRO A 505 27.83 21.24 34.46
C PRO A 505 27.45 20.47 35.74
N ASP A 506 27.82 19.18 35.80
CA ASP A 506 27.43 18.25 36.88
C ASP A 506 27.90 18.66 38.29
N SER A 507 28.80 19.65 38.40
CA SER A 507 29.20 20.22 39.69
C SER A 507 28.94 21.73 39.74
N ALA A 508 28.18 22.15 40.77
CA ALA A 508 27.89 23.55 41.08
C ALA A 508 29.13 24.41 41.37
N LYS A 509 30.33 23.81 41.45
CA LYS A 509 31.61 24.49 41.70
C LYS A 509 32.45 24.70 40.44
N SER A 510 32.04 24.18 39.29
CA SER A 510 32.81 24.33 38.05
C SER A 510 32.42 25.59 37.29
N LYS A 511 33.42 26.34 36.80
CA LYS A 511 33.23 27.42 35.83
C LYS A 511 33.31 26.83 34.43
N SER A 512 32.40 27.22 33.55
CA SER A 512 32.37 26.80 32.14
C SER A 512 32.31 27.99 31.19
N VAL A 513 32.99 27.87 30.05
CA VAL A 513 32.79 28.74 28.89
C VAL A 513 32.15 27.88 27.80
N VAL A 514 31.14 28.44 27.16
CA VAL A 514 30.38 27.80 26.09
C VAL A 514 30.40 28.74 24.89
N THR A 515 30.80 28.24 23.72
CA THR A 515 30.86 29.06 22.50
C THR A 515 30.01 28.41 21.41
N ASN A 516 29.33 29.22 20.59
CA ASN A 516 28.53 28.76 19.46
C ASN A 516 29.33 28.94 18.16
N ARG A 517 29.50 27.88 17.38
CA ARG A 517 30.31 27.89 16.15
C ARG A 517 29.58 28.38 14.89
N TYR A 518 28.26 28.50 14.86
CA TYR A 518 27.53 28.70 13.59
C TYR A 518 26.74 30.03 13.52
N PRO A 519 26.82 30.75 12.38
CA PRO A 519 26.02 31.95 12.13
C PRO A 519 24.54 31.62 11.91
N GLU A 520 23.65 32.56 12.25
CA GLU A 520 22.20 32.44 12.02
C GLU A 520 21.90 32.22 10.53
N LYS A 521 21.36 31.06 10.18
CA LYS A 521 20.84 30.75 8.84
C LYS A 521 19.32 30.92 8.82
N ILE A 522 18.77 31.21 7.64
CA ILE A 522 17.32 31.14 7.38
C ILE A 522 16.86 29.71 7.66
N LEU A 523 15.99 29.55 8.65
CA LEU A 523 15.48 28.26 9.07
C LEU A 523 14.44 27.74 8.08
N LYS A 524 14.55 26.46 7.73
CA LYS A 524 13.48 25.80 7.00
C LYS A 524 12.23 25.67 7.87
N LYS A 525 11.08 25.68 7.19
CA LYS A 525 9.78 25.42 7.82
C LYS A 525 9.62 23.95 8.20
N SER A 526 10.13 23.03 7.37
CA SER A 526 10.09 21.60 7.64
C SER A 526 11.43 20.90 7.48
N ILE A 527 11.60 19.83 8.25
CA ILE A 527 12.63 18.81 8.08
C ILE A 527 12.29 17.80 6.97
N LEU A 528 10.99 17.57 6.69
CA LEU A 528 10.53 16.66 5.64
C LEU A 528 10.43 17.38 4.30
N LEU A 529 10.78 16.68 3.24
CA LEU A 529 10.48 17.12 1.88
C LEU A 529 9.02 16.77 1.51
N PRO A 530 8.39 17.50 0.58
CA PRO A 530 6.99 17.29 0.22
C PRO A 530 6.63 15.83 -0.12
N ALA A 531 7.44 15.13 -0.91
CA ALA A 531 7.16 13.74 -1.25
C ALA A 531 7.34 12.77 -0.07
N GLN A 532 8.28 13.05 0.84
CA GLN A 532 8.47 12.27 2.06
C GLN A 532 7.25 12.39 2.98
N PHE A 533 6.74 13.62 3.17
CA PHE A 533 5.51 13.84 3.92
C PHE A 533 4.33 13.09 3.31
N ARG A 534 4.13 13.20 1.99
CA ARG A 534 3.07 12.47 1.26
C ARG A 534 3.21 10.95 1.37
N GLN A 535 4.44 10.43 1.35
CA GLN A 535 4.70 9.01 1.54
C GLN A 535 4.29 8.52 2.93
N ILE A 536 4.49 9.33 3.98
CA ILE A 536 4.07 8.97 5.33
C ILE A 536 2.53 9.01 5.45
N ILE A 537 1.86 10.03 4.92
CA ILE A 537 0.40 10.16 5.09
C ILE A 537 -0.42 9.28 4.13
N GLN A 538 0.16 8.84 3.02
CA GLN A 538 -0.45 7.98 2.01
C GLN A 538 0.55 6.91 1.53
N PRO A 539 0.92 5.97 2.41
CA PRO A 539 1.98 5.01 2.13
C PRO A 539 1.65 4.16 0.91
N ASN A 540 2.64 4.04 0.02
CA ASN A 540 2.56 3.24 -1.20
C ASN A 540 1.46 3.67 -2.18
N CYS A 541 0.93 4.89 -2.05
CA CYS A 541 -0.01 5.41 -3.03
C CYS A 541 0.72 5.84 -4.31
N ARG A 542 0.69 5.00 -5.35
CA ARG A 542 1.34 5.35 -6.63
C ARG A 542 0.76 6.62 -7.26
N GLN A 543 -0.50 6.96 -7.06
CA GLN A 543 -1.08 8.14 -7.71
C GLN A 543 -0.49 9.45 -7.17
N THR A 544 -0.24 9.54 -5.86
CA THR A 544 0.29 10.75 -5.22
C THR A 544 1.81 10.71 -5.05
N ASN A 545 2.40 9.51 -5.00
CA ASN A 545 3.82 9.29 -4.75
C ASN A 545 4.53 8.54 -5.89
N ASN A 546 4.03 8.55 -7.14
CA ASN A 546 4.62 7.75 -8.23
C ASN A 546 6.12 7.98 -8.39
N ALA A 547 6.52 9.26 -8.49
CA ALA A 547 7.91 9.64 -8.72
C ALA A 547 8.80 9.17 -7.55
N PHE A 548 8.36 9.39 -6.31
CA PHE A 548 9.06 8.91 -5.12
C PHE A 548 9.18 7.39 -5.12
N MET A 549 8.09 6.67 -5.40
CA MET A 549 8.06 5.21 -5.41
C MET A 549 8.87 4.61 -6.56
N GLU A 550 8.96 5.26 -7.71
CA GLU A 550 9.81 4.81 -8.82
C GLU A 550 11.29 5.08 -8.53
N CYS A 551 11.64 6.25 -8.01
CA CYS A 551 13.03 6.61 -7.72
C CYS A 551 13.58 5.92 -6.47
N SER A 552 12.74 5.50 -5.53
CA SER A 552 13.14 4.70 -4.36
C SER A 552 13.35 3.21 -4.69
N LYS A 553 12.97 2.74 -5.88
CA LYS A 553 13.32 1.38 -6.33
C LYS A 553 14.84 1.22 -6.38
N GLY A 554 15.32 0.11 -5.85
CA GLY A 554 16.75 -0.16 -5.74
C GLY A 554 17.47 0.58 -4.62
N SER A 555 16.77 1.25 -3.70
CA SER A 555 17.40 1.92 -2.54
C SER A 555 18.21 0.96 -1.63
N GLN A 556 17.87 -0.33 -1.69
CA GLN A 556 18.50 -1.44 -0.98
C GLN A 556 19.14 -2.47 -1.93
N GLU A 557 19.29 -2.14 -3.21
CA GLU A 557 19.90 -3.04 -4.21
C GLU A 557 21.31 -2.62 -4.56
N SER A 558 22.17 -3.59 -4.86
CA SER A 558 23.52 -3.34 -5.36
C SER A 558 23.73 -3.96 -6.72
N SER A 559 24.48 -3.25 -7.58
CA SER A 559 24.82 -3.68 -8.93
C SER A 559 25.62 -4.98 -8.96
N ILE A 560 26.15 -5.41 -7.81
CA ILE A 560 26.88 -6.67 -7.67
C ILE A 560 25.97 -7.90 -7.64
N VAL A 561 24.72 -7.75 -7.17
CA VAL A 561 23.73 -8.85 -7.09
C VAL A 561 23.01 -9.00 -8.43
N GLY A 562 22.84 -7.91 -9.16
CA GLY A 562 22.25 -7.87 -10.50
C GLY A 562 22.29 -6.45 -11.06
N PRO A 563 21.92 -6.23 -12.33
CA PRO A 563 21.86 -4.89 -12.88
C PRO A 563 20.87 -4.03 -12.08
N CYS A 564 21.24 -2.79 -11.78
CA CYS A 564 20.34 -1.87 -11.12
C CYS A 564 19.03 -1.73 -11.90
N PRO A 565 17.87 -1.60 -11.21
CA PRO A 565 16.61 -1.33 -11.86
C PRO A 565 16.73 -0.11 -12.76
N GLN A 566 16.17 -0.18 -13.97
CA GLN A 566 16.12 0.99 -14.85
C GLN A 566 15.28 2.07 -14.17
N LYS A 567 15.93 3.20 -13.88
CA LYS A 567 15.27 4.37 -13.33
C LYS A 567 14.93 5.36 -14.43
N PRO A 568 13.78 6.02 -14.35
CA PRO A 568 13.52 7.19 -15.16
C PRO A 568 14.62 8.25 -15.01
N GLU A 569 14.94 8.96 -16.10
CA GLU A 569 15.98 10.01 -16.10
C GLU A 569 15.71 11.10 -15.06
N TYR A 570 14.43 11.34 -14.74
CA TYR A 570 14.04 12.34 -13.74
C TYR A 570 14.49 11.98 -12.31
N CYS A 571 14.84 10.73 -12.00
CA CYS A 571 15.34 10.33 -10.68
C CYS A 571 16.73 10.89 -10.36
N LYS A 572 17.47 11.38 -11.37
CA LYS A 572 18.74 12.09 -11.17
C LYS A 572 18.58 13.52 -10.66
N ASP A 573 17.38 14.09 -10.77
CA ASP A 573 17.06 15.42 -10.26
C ASP A 573 16.13 15.29 -9.05
N PRO A 574 16.65 15.44 -7.82
CA PRO A 574 15.84 15.31 -6.60
C PRO A 574 14.63 16.24 -6.56
N LYS A 575 14.67 17.37 -7.27
CA LYS A 575 13.54 18.30 -7.33
C LYS A 575 12.32 17.71 -8.04
N LYS A 576 12.51 16.72 -8.91
CA LYS A 576 11.42 16.11 -9.69
C LYS A 576 10.69 15.01 -8.95
N TRP A 577 11.30 14.41 -7.91
CA TRP A 577 10.72 13.27 -7.20
C TRP A 577 10.58 13.47 -5.69
N LEU A 578 11.21 14.49 -5.11
CA LEU A 578 11.09 14.82 -3.68
C LEU A 578 10.30 16.10 -3.36
N LEU A 579 10.19 17.05 -4.30
CA LEU A 579 9.54 18.35 -4.07
C LEU A 579 8.10 18.42 -4.58
#